data_AF-A0A323UQ66-F1
#
_entry.id   AF-A0A323UQ66-F1
#
_cell.length_a   1.000
_cell.length_b   1.000
_cell.length_c   1.000
_cell.angle_alpha   90.00
_cell.angle_beta   90.00
_cell.angle_gamma   90.00
#
_symmetry.space_group_name_H-M   'P 1'
#
loop_
_entity.id
_entity.type
_entity.pdbx_description
1 polymer ?
#
loop_
_entity_poly.entity_id
_entity_poly.type
_entity_poly.pdbx_seq_one_letter_code
_entity_poly.pdbx_strand_id
1 'polypeptide(L)'
;MVAALLIYGAWQLIRALLAGRRVRAATPAPPTAQKAIDVREEDEDEDTGFDYAPTPAPLPPAVEAGGGAVTGKPVPDAVDHGPALFALELETQRLRRELGALKAALGVQQEEIGALHAQIAGLEQRAQVEPPPVVAPEPAQSASPEYSEALVLARRGMSVDDIAARCGITRSEAELVVSLAAGGQAGGL
;
A
#
# COMPACT_ATOMS: atom_id res chain seq x y z
N MET A 1 -30.09 3.39 -0.80
CA MET A 1 -29.04 3.14 -1.82
C MET A 1 -28.22 4.39 -2.17
N VAL A 2 -28.84 5.56 -2.40
CA VAL A 2 -28.12 6.80 -2.77
C VAL A 2 -27.02 7.19 -1.77
N ALA A 3 -27.26 7.07 -0.46
CA ALA A 3 -26.28 7.39 0.57
C ALA A 3 -25.00 6.52 0.49
N ALA A 4 -25.12 5.23 0.14
CA ALA A 4 -23.97 4.34 -0.01
C ALA A 4 -23.14 4.69 -1.25
N LEU A 5 -23.79 5.11 -2.33
CA LEU A 5 -23.11 5.57 -3.55
C LEU A 5 -22.35 6.88 -3.32
N LEU A 6 -22.90 7.80 -2.53
CA LEU A 6 -22.22 9.05 -2.17
C LEU A 6 -20.98 8.81 -1.31
N ILE A 7 -21.07 7.90 -0.33
CA ILE A 7 -19.93 7.53 0.52
C ILE A 7 -18.83 6.86 -0.32
N TYR A 8 -19.21 5.94 -1.20
CA TYR A 8 -18.27 5.26 -2.09
C TYR A 8 -17.60 6.22 -3.08
N GLY A 9 -18.37 7.14 -3.65
CA GLY A 9 -17.86 8.19 -4.55
C GLY A 9 -16.87 9.12 -3.85
N ALA A 10 -17.19 9.58 -2.63
CA ALA A 10 -16.29 10.43 -1.83
C ALA A 10 -14.98 9.69 -1.49
N TRP A 11 -15.06 8.41 -1.14
CA TRP A 11 -13.90 7.59 -0.83
C TRP A 11 -12.98 7.39 -2.04
N GLN A 12 -13.54 7.15 -3.23
CA GLN A 12 -12.77 7.02 -4.47
C GLN A 12 -12.06 8.32 -4.85
N LEU A 13 -12.73 9.46 -4.66
CA LEU A 13 -12.18 10.79 -4.96
C LEU A 13 -10.99 11.11 -4.04
N ILE A 14 -11.12 10.79 -2.75
CA ILE A 14 -10.03 10.91 -1.76
C ILE A 14 -8.85 10.02 -2.18
N ARG A 15 -9.10 8.76 -2.52
CA ARG A 15 -8.04 7.80 -2.93
C ARG A 15 -7.28 8.26 -4.17
N ALA A 16 -7.96 8.81 -5.16
CA ALA A 16 -7.35 9.35 -6.38
C ALA A 16 -6.43 10.55 -6.08
N LEU A 17 -6.86 11.46 -5.21
CA LEU A 17 -6.07 12.62 -4.79
C LEU A 17 -4.81 12.21 -3.99
N LEU A 18 -4.91 11.18 -3.16
CA LEU A 18 -3.77 10.63 -2.41
C LEU A 18 -2.77 9.88 -3.32
N ALA A 19 -3.24 9.16 -4.33
CA ALA A 19 -2.37 8.49 -5.30
C ALA A 19 -1.61 9.48 -6.21
N GLY A 20 -2.30 10.53 -6.70
CA GLY A 20 -1.68 11.58 -7.51
C GLY A 20 -0.57 12.35 -6.78
N ARG A 21 -0.70 12.54 -5.45
CA ARG A 21 0.37 13.16 -4.64
C ARG A 21 1.63 12.30 -4.54
N ARG A 22 1.52 10.97 -4.58
CA ARG A 22 2.67 10.06 -4.52
C ARG A 22 3.43 10.00 -5.84
N VAL A 23 2.72 9.99 -6.97
CA VAL A 23 3.33 10.01 -8.31
C VAL A 23 4.08 11.32 -8.56
N ARG A 24 3.53 12.45 -8.11
CA ARG A 24 4.19 13.75 -8.22
C ARG A 24 5.43 13.90 -7.31
N ALA A 25 5.52 13.13 -6.23
CA ALA A 25 6.71 13.07 -5.38
C ALA A 25 7.82 12.18 -5.96
N ALA A 26 7.52 11.34 -6.95
CA ALA A 26 8.43 10.34 -7.51
C ALA A 26 8.95 10.71 -8.90
N THR A 27 9.17 12.00 -9.19
CA THR A 27 9.92 12.40 -10.39
C THR A 27 11.40 12.04 -10.19
N PRO A 28 11.98 11.11 -10.98
CA PRO A 28 13.36 10.67 -10.77
C PRO A 28 14.36 11.72 -11.27
N ALA A 29 15.34 12.04 -10.43
CA ALA A 29 16.51 12.84 -10.80
C ALA A 29 17.45 12.01 -11.72
N PRO A 30 18.19 12.66 -12.64
CA PRO A 30 19.09 11.97 -13.57
C PRO A 30 20.28 11.30 -12.85
N PRO A 31 20.85 10.21 -13.42
CA PRO A 31 21.94 9.47 -12.80
C PRO A 31 23.26 10.24 -12.93
N THR A 32 23.72 10.86 -11.84
CA THR A 32 25.08 11.39 -11.75
C THR A 32 26.04 10.29 -11.28
N ALA A 33 26.94 9.92 -12.19
CA ALA A 33 28.25 9.30 -12.02
C ALA A 33 28.58 8.76 -10.61
N GLN A 34 28.55 7.43 -10.50
CA GLN A 34 29.17 6.68 -9.43
C GLN A 34 30.67 7.02 -9.36
N LYS A 35 31.06 7.72 -8.30
CA LYS A 35 32.47 7.88 -7.94
C LYS A 35 32.95 6.51 -7.47
N ALA A 36 33.80 5.88 -8.27
CA ALA A 36 34.49 4.66 -7.93
C ALA A 36 35.15 4.83 -6.55
N ILE A 37 34.70 4.00 -5.61
CA ILE A 37 35.41 3.79 -4.35
C ILE A 37 36.49 2.76 -4.69
N ASP A 38 37.73 3.22 -4.63
CA ASP A 38 38.92 2.41 -4.76
C ASP A 38 38.94 1.39 -3.61
N VAL A 39 38.64 0.13 -3.94
CA VAL A 39 38.77 -1.00 -3.00
C VAL A 39 40.24 -1.34 -2.95
N ARG A 40 40.95 -0.76 -1.97
CA ARG A 40 42.22 -1.30 -1.50
C ARG A 40 41.92 -2.63 -0.82
N GLU A 41 42.40 -3.71 -1.42
CA GLU A 41 42.50 -5.02 -0.79
C GLU A 41 43.35 -4.89 0.48
N GLU A 42 42.70 -4.98 1.63
CA GLU A 42 43.33 -5.42 2.88
C GLU A 42 42.59 -6.70 3.28
N ASP A 43 43.28 -7.81 3.03
CA ASP A 43 42.93 -9.14 3.50
C ASP A 43 42.94 -9.21 5.03
N GLU A 44 42.31 -10.29 5.53
CA GLU A 44 42.33 -10.81 6.91
C GLU A 44 41.17 -10.37 7.82
N ASP A 45 40.07 -11.10 7.68
CA ASP A 45 39.30 -11.75 8.74
C ASP A 45 39.07 -10.98 10.05
N GLU A 46 37.89 -10.39 10.22
CA GLU A 46 37.26 -10.31 11.55
C GLU A 46 35.73 -10.20 11.42
N ASP A 47 35.08 -11.37 11.46
CA ASP A 47 33.64 -11.53 11.67
C ASP A 47 33.29 -10.99 13.08
N THR A 48 33.05 -9.68 13.17
CA THR A 48 32.47 -9.07 14.37
C THR A 48 30.96 -9.29 14.35
N GLY A 49 30.60 -10.55 14.59
CA GLY A 49 29.25 -10.98 14.93
C GLY A 49 28.75 -10.18 16.14
N PHE A 50 27.64 -9.47 15.94
CA PHE A 50 26.97 -8.70 16.98
C PHE A 50 26.41 -9.67 18.04
N ASP A 51 27.14 -9.85 19.14
CA ASP A 51 26.83 -10.84 20.17
C ASP A 51 25.70 -10.36 21.11
N TYR A 52 24.47 -10.77 20.80
CA TYR A 52 23.27 -10.38 21.54
C TYR A 52 23.03 -11.22 22.81
N ALA A 53 23.83 -12.26 23.09
CA ALA A 53 23.61 -13.14 24.23
C ALA A 53 24.86 -13.19 25.13
N PRO A 54 24.76 -12.88 26.45
CA PRO A 54 25.92 -13.02 27.33
C PRO A 54 26.29 -14.50 27.43
N THR A 55 27.43 -14.87 26.86
CA THR A 55 27.97 -16.23 26.98
C THR A 55 28.44 -16.45 28.43
N PRO A 56 27.98 -17.51 29.11
CA PRO A 56 28.39 -17.76 30.49
C PRO A 56 29.89 -18.09 30.52
N ALA A 57 30.64 -17.34 31.35
CA ALA A 57 32.07 -17.54 31.50
C ALA A 57 32.38 -19.00 31.87
N PRO A 58 33.39 -19.64 31.25
CA PRO A 58 33.76 -21.01 31.59
C PRO A 58 34.22 -21.06 33.05
N LEU A 59 33.66 -21.99 33.82
CA LEU A 59 34.12 -22.25 35.18
C LEU A 59 35.62 -22.64 35.12
N PRO A 60 36.47 -22.04 35.96
CA PRO A 60 37.89 -22.37 35.98
C PRO A 60 38.08 -23.86 36.31
N PRO A 61 39.12 -24.51 35.76
CA PRO A 61 39.43 -25.89 36.10
C PRO A 61 39.68 -25.98 37.61
N ALA A 62 39.14 -27.03 38.22
CA ALA A 62 39.35 -27.35 39.63
C ALA A 62 40.86 -27.41 39.92
N VAL A 63 41.41 -26.30 40.41
CA VAL A 63 42.71 -26.26 41.04
C VAL A 63 42.53 -26.83 42.44
N GLU A 64 43.06 -28.04 42.59
CA GLU A 64 43.45 -28.67 43.84
C GLU A 64 43.91 -27.64 44.88
N ALA A 65 43.47 -27.88 46.11
CA ALA A 65 43.64 -27.02 47.27
C ALA A 65 45.07 -26.50 47.44
N GLY A 66 45.22 -25.18 47.37
CA GLY A 66 46.43 -24.46 47.76
C GLY A 66 46.04 -23.11 48.35
N GLY A 67 46.06 -23.02 49.67
CA GLY A 67 45.66 -21.82 50.41
C GLY A 67 46.48 -20.59 50.01
N GLY A 68 45.79 -19.53 49.61
CA GLY A 68 46.36 -18.22 49.35
C GLY A 68 45.26 -17.17 49.52
N ALA A 69 45.38 -16.37 50.58
CA ALA A 69 44.40 -15.40 51.02
C ALA A 69 44.03 -14.38 49.92
N VAL A 70 42.75 -14.40 49.50
CA VAL A 70 42.15 -13.32 48.73
C VAL A 70 41.78 -12.19 49.70
N THR A 71 42.59 -11.13 49.72
CA THR A 71 42.17 -9.84 50.26
C THR A 71 41.12 -9.25 49.32
N GLY A 72 39.85 -9.58 49.59
CA GLY A 72 38.72 -9.00 48.88
C GLY A 72 38.68 -7.50 49.11
N LYS A 73 38.99 -6.72 48.08
CA LYS A 73 38.57 -5.32 47.97
C LYS A 73 37.04 -5.31 48.07
N PRO A 74 36.42 -4.49 48.94
CA PRO A 74 34.98 -4.52 49.11
C PRO A 74 34.34 -4.17 47.77
N VAL A 75 33.53 -5.08 47.25
CA VAL A 75 32.61 -4.80 46.15
C VAL A 75 31.75 -3.63 46.62
N PRO A 76 31.79 -2.47 45.95
CA PRO A 76 30.91 -1.37 46.31
C PRO A 76 29.49 -1.79 45.95
N ASP A 77 28.64 -1.74 46.97
CA ASP A 77 27.18 -1.75 46.97
C ASP A 77 26.49 -2.90 46.23
N ALA A 78 25.96 -3.84 47.01
CA ALA A 78 24.78 -4.61 46.62
C ALA A 78 23.63 -3.61 46.39
N VAL A 79 23.56 -3.05 45.19
CA VAL A 79 22.44 -2.23 44.75
C VAL A 79 21.20 -3.11 44.81
N ASP A 80 20.21 -2.71 45.62
CA ASP A 80 18.94 -3.42 45.70
C ASP A 80 18.23 -3.32 44.34
N HIS A 81 18.36 -4.37 43.53
CA HIS A 81 17.79 -4.47 42.18
C HIS A 81 16.32 -4.92 42.21
N GLY A 82 15.74 -5.23 43.37
CA GLY A 82 14.35 -5.66 43.52
C GLY A 82 13.32 -4.79 42.77
N PRO A 83 13.32 -3.44 42.92
CA PRO A 83 12.36 -2.59 42.23
C PRO A 83 12.58 -2.52 40.71
N ALA A 84 13.83 -2.63 40.24
CA ALA A 84 14.16 -2.60 38.81
C ALA A 84 13.73 -3.90 38.11
N LEU A 85 13.91 -5.05 38.77
CA LEU A 85 13.46 -6.34 38.26
C LEU A 85 11.93 -6.41 38.16
N PHE A 86 11.21 -5.90 39.17
CA PHE A 86 9.76 -5.84 39.13
C PHE A 86 9.22 -4.93 38.01
N ALA A 87 9.87 -3.78 37.78
CA ALA A 87 9.52 -2.90 36.66
C ALA A 87 9.69 -3.61 35.31
N LEU A 88 10.80 -4.33 35.12
CA LEU A 88 11.05 -5.12 33.92
C LEU A 88 10.03 -6.26 33.73
N GLU A 89 9.64 -6.94 34.81
CA GLU A 89 8.59 -7.97 34.77
C GLU A 89 7.23 -7.39 34.35
N LEU A 90 6.89 -6.21 34.85
CA LEU A 90 5.66 -5.52 34.45
C LEU A 90 5.70 -5.10 32.98
N GLU A 91 6.84 -4.55 32.53
CA GLU A 91 7.03 -4.17 31.13
C GLU A 91 6.94 -5.39 30.20
N THR A 92 7.58 -6.51 30.56
CA THR A 92 7.49 -7.74 29.77
C THR A 92 6.06 -8.29 29.73
N GLN A 93 5.31 -8.24 30.84
CA GLN A 93 3.89 -8.61 30.85
C GLN A 93 3.06 -7.69 29.96
N ARG A 94 3.30 -6.38 30.03
CA ARG A 94 2.62 -5.38 29.19
C ARG A 94 2.90 -5.62 27.72
N LEU A 95 4.16 -5.78 27.33
CA LEU A 95 4.56 -6.05 25.94
C LEU A 95 3.96 -7.35 25.43
N ARG A 96 3.91 -8.41 26.25
CA ARG A 96 3.24 -9.68 25.88
C ARG A 96 1.74 -9.47 25.62
N ARG A 97 1.08 -8.65 26.43
CA ARG A 97 -0.34 -8.31 26.23
C ARG A 97 -0.56 -7.51 24.97
N GLU A 98 0.29 -6.50 24.71
CA GLU A 98 0.23 -5.68 23.50
C GLU A 98 0.49 -6.52 22.23
N LEU A 99 1.49 -7.42 22.26
CA LEU A 99 1.74 -8.36 21.17
C LEU A 99 0.56 -9.33 20.95
N GLY A 100 -0.07 -9.80 22.03
CA GLY A 100 -1.27 -10.63 21.94
C GLY A 100 -2.42 -9.90 21.26
N ALA A 101 -2.66 -8.63 21.64
CA ALA A 101 -3.68 -7.79 21.03
C ALA A 101 -3.40 -7.53 19.55
N LEU A 102 -2.14 -7.26 19.19
CA LEU A 102 -1.74 -7.01 17.81
C LEU A 102 -1.92 -8.26 16.93
N LYS A 103 -1.55 -9.43 17.44
CA LYS A 103 -1.77 -10.72 16.75
C LYS A 103 -3.25 -11.00 16.52
N ALA A 104 -4.10 -10.70 17.52
CA ALA A 104 -5.54 -10.84 17.38
C ALA A 104 -6.10 -9.91 16.30
N ALA A 105 -5.68 -8.64 16.28
CA ALA A 105 -6.08 -7.68 15.25
C ALA A 105 -5.63 -8.11 13.84
N LEU A 106 -4.42 -8.65 13.72
CA LEU A 106 -3.91 -9.22 12.46
C LEU A 106 -4.78 -10.39 12.00
N GLY A 107 -5.15 -11.31 12.90
CA GLY A 107 -6.05 -12.42 12.58
C GLY A 107 -7.39 -11.95 12.01
N VAL A 108 -8.02 -10.95 12.63
CA VAL A 108 -9.28 -10.36 12.13
C VAL A 108 -9.10 -9.75 10.74
N GLN A 109 -8.00 -9.03 10.50
CA GLN A 109 -7.72 -8.45 9.18
C GLN A 109 -7.50 -9.52 8.10
N GLN A 110 -6.84 -10.63 8.43
CA GLN A 110 -6.64 -11.74 7.50
C GLN A 110 -7.96 -12.41 7.13
N GLU A 111 -8.87 -12.58 8.09
CA GLU A 111 -10.22 -13.09 7.83
C GLU A 111 -11.02 -12.14 6.92
N GLU A 112 -10.96 -10.84 7.17
CA GLU A 112 -11.64 -9.83 6.34
C GLU A 112 -11.09 -9.80 4.90
N ILE A 113 -9.76 -9.83 4.74
CA ILE A 113 -9.12 -9.93 3.42
C ILE A 113 -9.55 -11.21 2.71
N GLY A 114 -9.57 -12.35 3.41
CA GLY A 114 -10.04 -13.62 2.86
C GLY A 114 -11.49 -13.54 2.38
N ALA A 115 -12.37 -12.92 3.18
CA ALA A 115 -13.77 -12.72 2.82
C ALA A 115 -13.95 -11.79 1.60
N LEU A 116 -13.15 -10.72 1.50
CA LEU A 116 -13.18 -9.82 0.34
C LEU A 116 -12.67 -10.50 -0.92
N HIS A 117 -11.59 -11.27 -0.85
CA HIS A 117 -11.11 -12.06 -1.98
C HIS A 117 -12.16 -13.07 -2.47
N ALA A 118 -12.85 -13.74 -1.55
CA ALA A 118 -13.94 -14.65 -1.91
C ALA A 118 -15.11 -13.93 -2.61
N GLN A 119 -15.46 -12.72 -2.15
CA GLN A 119 -16.48 -11.89 -2.80
C GLN A 119 -16.06 -11.46 -4.21
N ILE A 120 -14.82 -11.01 -4.39
CA ILE A 120 -14.27 -10.62 -5.70
C ILE A 120 -14.30 -11.82 -6.65
N ALA A 121 -13.80 -12.97 -6.23
CA ALA A 121 -13.84 -14.19 -7.03
C ALA A 121 -15.28 -14.57 -7.42
N GLY A 122 -16.24 -14.40 -6.51
CA GLY A 122 -17.67 -14.61 -6.79
C GLY A 122 -18.24 -13.62 -7.82
N LEU A 123 -17.83 -12.35 -7.77
CA LEU A 123 -18.24 -11.36 -8.77
C LEU A 123 -17.60 -11.62 -10.13
N GLU A 124 -16.32 -11.99 -10.17
CA GLU A 124 -15.62 -12.37 -11.39
C GLU A 124 -16.24 -13.61 -12.04
N GLN A 125 -16.63 -14.61 -11.25
CA GLN A 125 -17.35 -15.77 -11.76
C GLN A 125 -18.70 -15.40 -12.34
N ARG A 126 -19.46 -14.50 -11.70
CA ARG A 126 -20.73 -14.00 -12.26
C ARG A 126 -20.51 -13.26 -13.57
N ALA A 127 -19.50 -12.41 -13.64
CA ALA A 127 -19.14 -11.69 -14.87
C ALA A 127 -18.65 -12.60 -16.00
N GLN A 128 -18.10 -13.78 -15.68
CA GLN A 128 -17.69 -14.80 -16.66
C GLN A 128 -18.83 -15.73 -17.09
N VAL A 129 -19.76 -16.04 -16.18
CA VAL A 129 -20.90 -16.93 -16.42
C VAL A 129 -22.05 -16.20 -17.11
N GLU A 130 -22.20 -14.90 -16.85
CA GLU A 130 -23.06 -14.05 -17.66
C GLU A 130 -22.36 -13.88 -19.01
N PRO A 131 -22.88 -14.48 -20.11
CA PRO A 131 -22.32 -14.21 -21.42
C PRO A 131 -22.36 -12.70 -21.62
N PRO A 132 -21.33 -12.09 -22.27
CA PRO A 132 -21.44 -10.69 -22.63
C PRO A 132 -22.79 -10.54 -23.34
N PRO A 133 -23.67 -9.60 -22.93
CA PRO A 133 -24.78 -9.26 -23.79
C PRO A 133 -24.13 -9.00 -25.14
N VAL A 134 -24.55 -9.75 -26.17
CA VAL A 134 -24.10 -9.55 -27.54
C VAL A 134 -24.09 -8.05 -27.73
N VAL A 135 -22.90 -7.48 -27.88
CA VAL A 135 -22.68 -6.03 -27.90
C VAL A 135 -23.36 -5.50 -29.16
N ALA A 136 -24.67 -5.30 -29.09
CA ALA A 136 -25.21 -4.05 -29.54
C ALA A 136 -24.48 -3.01 -28.68
N PRO A 137 -23.85 -1.99 -29.30
CA PRO A 137 -23.13 -0.96 -28.54
C PRO A 137 -24.06 -0.47 -27.44
N GLU A 138 -23.59 -0.55 -26.19
CA GLU A 138 -24.27 0.00 -25.01
C GLU A 138 -25.00 1.29 -25.42
N PRO A 139 -26.34 1.30 -25.51
CA PRO A 139 -27.02 2.54 -25.73
C PRO A 139 -26.80 3.30 -24.43
N ALA A 140 -26.12 4.44 -24.48
CA ALA A 140 -26.71 5.71 -24.06
C ALA A 140 -27.75 5.63 -22.91
N GLN A 141 -27.54 4.84 -21.85
CA GLN A 141 -28.58 4.56 -20.84
C GLN A 141 -28.85 5.76 -19.93
N SER A 142 -28.21 6.89 -20.23
CA SER A 142 -28.57 8.21 -19.70
C SER A 142 -28.39 9.34 -20.71
N ALA A 143 -28.25 9.06 -22.01
CA ALA A 143 -28.20 10.12 -23.02
C ALA A 143 -29.58 10.18 -23.67
N SER A 144 -30.28 11.30 -23.47
CA SER A 144 -31.51 11.64 -24.18
C SER A 144 -31.31 11.38 -25.69
N PRO A 145 -32.32 10.91 -26.45
CA PRO A 145 -32.17 10.49 -27.85
C PRO A 145 -31.43 11.53 -28.72
N GLU A 146 -31.59 12.82 -28.42
CA GLU A 146 -30.92 13.95 -29.05
C GLU A 146 -29.38 13.84 -28.99
N TYR A 147 -28.82 13.41 -27.86
CA TYR A 147 -27.38 13.23 -27.68
C TYR A 147 -26.85 12.00 -28.42
N SER A 148 -27.65 10.94 -28.53
CA SER A 148 -27.26 9.76 -29.31
C SER A 148 -27.20 10.07 -30.80
N GLU A 149 -28.13 10.86 -31.33
CA GLU A 149 -28.06 11.39 -32.69
C GLU A 149 -26.85 12.31 -32.87
N ALA A 150 -26.61 13.23 -31.94
CA ALA A 150 -25.47 14.15 -31.98
C ALA A 150 -24.12 13.41 -32.04
N LEU A 151 -23.95 12.33 -31.27
CA LEU A 151 -22.75 11.48 -31.31
C LEU A 151 -22.54 10.81 -32.67
N VAL A 152 -23.62 10.36 -33.32
CA VAL A 152 -23.54 9.77 -34.67
C VAL A 152 -23.14 10.83 -35.69
N LEU A 153 -23.70 12.03 -35.61
CA LEU A 153 -23.36 13.14 -36.50
C LEU A 153 -21.92 13.64 -36.30
N ALA A 154 -21.46 13.72 -35.06
CA ALA A 154 -20.08 14.06 -34.73
C ALA A 154 -19.09 13.04 -35.28
N ARG A 155 -19.38 11.73 -35.16
CA ARG A 155 -18.57 10.67 -35.77
C ARG A 155 -18.52 10.73 -37.31
N ARG A 156 -19.52 11.35 -37.93
CA ARG A 156 -19.57 11.61 -39.39
C ARG A 156 -18.84 12.91 -39.77
N GLY A 157 -18.25 13.63 -38.82
CA GLY A 157 -17.49 14.86 -39.07
C GLY A 157 -18.36 16.09 -39.33
N MET A 158 -19.62 16.09 -38.90
CA MET A 158 -20.49 17.26 -39.00
C MET A 158 -19.98 18.41 -38.12
N SER A 159 -20.19 19.65 -38.56
CA SER A 159 -19.73 20.83 -37.82
C SER A 159 -20.49 20.98 -36.49
N VAL A 160 -19.85 21.61 -35.51
CA VAL A 160 -20.43 21.88 -34.19
C VAL A 160 -21.74 22.67 -34.30
N ASP A 161 -21.76 23.71 -35.14
CA ASP A 161 -22.93 24.58 -35.31
C ASP A 161 -24.11 23.82 -35.95
N ASP A 162 -23.84 22.94 -36.92
CA ASP A 162 -24.87 22.11 -37.56
C ASP A 162 -25.45 21.06 -36.60
N ILE A 163 -24.61 20.46 -35.74
CA ILE A 163 -25.04 19.49 -34.73
C ILE A 163 -25.94 20.18 -33.68
N ALA A 164 -25.54 21.36 -33.19
CA ALA A 164 -26.32 22.14 -32.24
C ALA A 164 -27.70 22.50 -32.79
N ALA A 165 -27.75 23.01 -34.02
CA ALA A 165 -29.00 23.37 -34.69
C ALA A 165 -29.91 22.17 -34.95
N ARG A 166 -29.34 21.02 -35.33
CA ARG A 166 -30.09 19.83 -35.74
C ARG A 166 -30.61 19.00 -34.57
N CYS A 167 -29.81 18.85 -33.51
CA CYS A 167 -30.17 18.07 -32.33
C CYS A 167 -30.83 18.92 -31.24
N GLY A 168 -30.95 20.23 -31.42
CA GLY A 168 -31.57 21.14 -30.44
C GLY A 168 -30.77 21.26 -29.14
N ILE A 169 -29.46 21.02 -29.19
CA ILE A 169 -28.53 21.12 -28.06
C ILE A 169 -27.77 22.43 -28.12
N THR A 170 -27.19 22.85 -27.00
CA THR A 170 -26.36 24.05 -26.96
C THR A 170 -25.06 23.85 -27.73
N ARG A 171 -24.46 24.94 -28.22
CA ARG A 171 -23.14 24.88 -28.89
C ARG A 171 -22.08 24.24 -28.01
N SER A 172 -22.04 24.55 -26.71
CA SER A 172 -21.12 23.94 -25.76
C SER A 172 -21.33 22.44 -25.60
N GLU A 173 -22.58 21.96 -25.64
CA GLU A 173 -22.89 20.53 -25.62
C GLU A 173 -22.44 19.86 -26.93
N ALA A 174 -22.60 20.51 -28.08
CA ALA A 174 -22.11 20.00 -29.35
C ALA A 174 -20.56 19.92 -29.39
N GLU A 175 -19.85 20.91 -28.84
CA GLU A 175 -18.37 20.89 -28.71
C GLU A 175 -17.91 19.72 -27.85
N LEU A 176 -18.58 19.46 -26.73
CA LEU A 176 -18.33 18.29 -25.88
C LEU A 176 -18.54 16.99 -26.65
N VAL A 177 -19.65 16.85 -27.37
CA VAL A 177 -19.97 15.65 -28.17
C VAL A 177 -18.90 15.39 -29.25
N VAL A 178 -18.41 16.43 -29.92
CA VAL A 178 -17.34 16.32 -30.93
C VAL A 178 -16.02 15.87 -30.29
N SER A 179 -15.63 16.45 -29.15
CA SER A 179 -14.41 16.02 -28.44
C SER A 179 -14.48 14.56 -27.96
N LEU A 180 -15.65 14.13 -27.48
CA LEU A 180 -15.89 12.76 -27.05
C LEU A 180 -15.85 11.77 -28.22
N ALA A 181 -16.44 12.15 -29.36
CA ALA A 181 -16.40 11.35 -30.59
C ALA A 181 -14.97 11.17 -31.11
N ALA A 182 -14.14 12.23 -31.07
CA ALA A 182 -12.73 12.16 -31.46
C ALA A 182 -11.90 11.30 -30.49
N GLY A 183 -12.09 11.45 -29.18
CA GLY A 183 -11.38 10.67 -28.16
C GLY A 183 -11.72 9.18 -28.19
N GLY A 184 -12.98 8.83 -28.46
CA GLY A 184 -13.42 7.44 -28.59
C GLY A 184 -12.90 6.73 -29.84
N GLN A 185 -12.43 7.47 -30.85
CA GLN A 185 -11.88 6.90 -32.09
C GLN A 185 -10.36 6.63 -31.97
N ALA A 186 -9.68 7.31 -31.05
CA ALA A 186 -8.25 7.14 -30.78
C ALA A 186 -7.92 5.99 -29.81
N GLY A 187 -8.88 5.51 -29.02
CA GLY A 187 -8.70 4.41 -28.05
C GLY A 187 -8.95 3.00 -28.60
N GLY A 188 -9.05 2.83 -29.92
CA GLY A 188 -9.39 1.56 -30.59
C GLY A 188 -8.31 1.01 -31.54
N LEU A 189 -7.08 1.51 -31.44
CA LEU A 189 -5.87 1.01 -32.14
C LEU A 189 -4.85 0.55 -31.10
#